data_AF-A0A1Y4JJ42-F1
#
_entry.id   AF-A0A1Y4JJ42-F1
#
_cell.length_a   1.000
_cell.length_b   1.000
_cell.length_c   1.000
_cell.angle_alpha   90.00
_cell.angle_beta   90.00
_cell.angle_gamma   90.00
#
_symmetry.space_group_name_H-M   'P 1'
#
loop_
_entity.id
_entity.type
_entity.pdbx_description
1 polymer ?
#
loop_
_entity_poly.entity_id
_entity_poly.type
_entity_poly.pdbx_seq_one_letter_code
_entity_poly.pdbx_strand_id
1 'polypeptide(L)'
;MVTKTTFKKKFPDVKVQKLQTEVVFSRKHVEDAVLQMCGMMGLGLLYYSYSNKWITVYTSEKMKKALDSMKPGAEVFHEHYGVYGKVISEEPFIICGELCIRVDFGGMLESGAYSCTCFVI
;
A
#
# COMPACT_ATOMS: atom_id res chain seq x y z
N MET A 1 -2.36 -5.88 -16.58
CA MET A 1 -3.48 -5.87 -15.62
C MET A 1 -2.98 -6.52 -14.34
N VAL A 2 -3.12 -5.85 -13.19
CA VAL A 2 -2.72 -6.43 -11.90
C VAL A 2 -3.71 -7.52 -11.52
N THR A 3 -3.21 -8.68 -11.09
CA THR A 3 -4.05 -9.83 -10.69
C THR A 3 -3.58 -10.38 -9.34
N LYS A 4 -4.36 -11.31 -8.77
CA LYS A 4 -4.00 -11.97 -7.50
C LYS A 4 -2.62 -12.66 -7.56
N THR A 5 -2.26 -13.22 -8.72
CA THR A 5 -0.99 -13.93 -8.91
C THR A 5 0.21 -12.98 -8.85
N THR A 6 0.03 -11.69 -9.18
CA THR A 6 1.06 -10.65 -9.04
C THR A 6 1.58 -10.56 -7.60
N PHE A 7 0.69 -10.68 -6.61
CA PHE A 7 1.05 -10.56 -5.20
C PHE A 7 1.33 -11.89 -4.52
N LYS A 8 0.78 -13.00 -5.04
CA LYS A 8 0.76 -14.31 -4.36
C LYS A 8 2.13 -14.82 -3.93
N LYS A 9 3.20 -14.51 -4.67
CA LYS A 9 4.59 -14.91 -4.33
C LYS A 9 5.09 -14.22 -3.06
N LYS A 10 4.86 -12.91 -2.94
CA LYS A 10 5.34 -12.08 -1.81
C LYS A 10 4.36 -12.05 -0.64
N PHE A 11 3.07 -12.16 -0.95
CA PHE A 11 1.94 -12.16 -0.04
C PHE A 11 1.06 -13.38 -0.30
N PRO A 12 1.43 -14.57 0.21
CA PRO A 12 0.63 -15.79 0.04
C PRO A 12 -0.79 -15.65 0.61
N ASP A 13 -0.98 -14.77 1.58
CA ASP A 13 -2.23 -14.43 2.26
C ASP A 13 -3.09 -13.40 1.49
N VAL A 14 -2.71 -13.01 0.27
CA VAL A 14 -3.45 -12.01 -0.51
C VAL A 14 -4.95 -12.36 -0.64
N LYS A 15 -5.79 -11.41 -0.24
CA LYS A 15 -7.24 -11.42 -0.41
C LYS A 15 -7.63 -10.40 -1.48
N VAL A 16 -8.70 -10.70 -2.23
CA VAL A 16 -9.20 -9.84 -3.30
C VAL A 16 -10.67 -9.57 -3.04
N GLN A 17 -11.02 -8.30 -2.95
CA GLN A 17 -12.39 -7.83 -2.83
C GLN A 17 -12.78 -7.10 -4.11
N LYS A 18 -13.96 -7.40 -4.64
CA LYS A 18 -14.55 -6.69 -5.76
C LYS A 18 -15.83 -6.03 -5.29
N LEU A 19 -15.90 -4.72 -5.45
CA LEU A 19 -17.04 -3.90 -5.09
C LEU A 19 -17.65 -3.32 -6.36
N GLN A 20 -18.97 -3.32 -6.42
CA GLN A 20 -19.73 -2.58 -7.41
C GLN A 20 -20.43 -1.41 -6.73
N THR A 21 -20.23 -0.21 -7.27
CA THR A 21 -20.89 1.01 -6.79
C THR A 21 -22.14 1.30 -7.62
N GLU A 22 -23.13 1.98 -7.05
CA GLU A 22 -24.35 2.36 -7.78
C GLU A 22 -24.07 3.41 -8.86
N VAL A 23 -23.11 4.31 -8.58
CA VAL A 23 -22.67 5.41 -9.45
C VAL A 23 -21.16 5.39 -9.62
N VAL A 24 -20.65 6.11 -10.62
CA VAL A 24 -19.20 6.27 -10.80
C VAL A 24 -18.69 7.27 -9.76
N PHE A 25 -17.76 6.81 -8.91
CA PHE A 25 -17.16 7.66 -7.88
C PHE A 25 -15.97 8.46 -8.41
N SER A 26 -15.73 9.62 -7.78
CA SER A 26 -14.48 10.36 -7.95
C SER A 26 -13.32 9.52 -7.41
N ARG A 27 -12.10 9.81 -7.88
CA ARG A 27 -10.91 9.11 -7.40
C ARG A 27 -10.75 9.19 -5.87
N LYS A 28 -10.99 10.38 -5.30
CA LYS A 28 -10.91 10.59 -3.85
C LYS A 28 -11.93 9.72 -3.10
N HIS A 29 -13.18 9.66 -3.56
CA HIS A 29 -14.19 8.80 -2.94
C HIS A 29 -13.85 7.31 -3.04
N VAL A 30 -13.23 6.88 -4.14
CA VAL A 30 -12.73 5.50 -4.27
C VAL A 30 -11.62 5.25 -3.22
N GLU A 31 -10.65 6.14 -3.12
CA GLU A 31 -9.54 6.04 -2.15
C GLU A 31 -10.06 5.99 -0.70
N ASP A 32 -10.97 6.89 -0.33
CA ASP A 32 -11.57 6.94 1.00
C ASP A 32 -12.33 5.63 1.32
N ALA A 33 -13.13 5.11 0.38
CA ALA A 33 -13.85 3.85 0.54
C ALA A 33 -12.92 2.64 0.68
N VAL A 34 -11.82 2.61 -0.09
CA VAL A 34 -10.80 1.57 -0.02
C VAL A 34 -10.11 1.58 1.36
N LEU A 35 -9.70 2.75 1.84
CA LEU A 35 -9.02 2.89 3.13
C LEU A 35 -9.96 2.53 4.29
N GLN A 36 -11.22 2.98 4.25
CA GLN A 36 -12.23 2.62 5.24
C GLN A 36 -12.46 1.11 5.30
N MET A 37 -12.61 0.45 4.14
CA MET A 37 -12.76 -1.00 4.07
C MET A 37 -11.53 -1.73 4.64
N CYS A 38 -10.31 -1.29 4.29
CA CYS A 38 -9.08 -1.88 4.84
C CYS A 38 -9.04 -1.75 6.37
N GLY A 39 -9.42 -0.60 6.91
CA GLY A 39 -9.55 -0.36 8.34
C GLY A 39 -10.58 -1.27 9.01
N MET A 40 -11.79 -1.37 8.45
CA MET A 40 -12.87 -2.23 8.97
C MET A 40 -12.49 -3.71 8.97
N MET A 41 -11.75 -4.17 7.95
CA MET A 41 -11.31 -5.56 7.85
C MET A 41 -10.03 -5.86 8.65
N GLY A 42 -9.34 -4.84 9.16
CA GLY A 42 -8.03 -5.00 9.80
C GLY A 42 -6.95 -5.51 8.84
N LEU A 43 -7.01 -5.14 7.56
CA LEU A 43 -6.07 -5.60 6.53
C LEU A 43 -5.28 -4.43 5.93
N GLY A 44 -4.08 -4.73 5.44
CA GLY A 44 -3.21 -3.76 4.77
C GLY A 44 -3.51 -3.75 3.28
N LEU A 45 -3.62 -2.55 2.70
CA LEU A 45 -3.78 -2.36 1.27
C LEU A 45 -2.47 -2.69 0.55
N LEU A 46 -2.54 -3.61 -0.41
CA LEU A 46 -1.45 -3.87 -1.37
C LEU A 46 -1.62 -2.99 -2.60
N TYR A 47 -2.83 -3.00 -3.17
CA TYR A 47 -3.16 -2.27 -4.38
C TYR A 47 -4.67 -2.12 -4.50
N TYR A 48 -5.15 -1.05 -5.11
CA TYR A 48 -6.48 -1.00 -5.69
C TYR A 48 -6.44 -0.53 -7.14
N SER A 49 -7.43 -1.00 -7.89
CA SER A 49 -7.75 -0.48 -9.21
C SER A 49 -9.24 -0.24 -9.30
N TYR A 50 -9.65 0.74 -10.09
CA TYR A 50 -11.05 0.98 -10.35
C TYR A 50 -11.28 1.24 -11.84
N SER A 51 -12.47 0.86 -12.31
CA SER A 51 -12.92 1.13 -13.67
C SER A 51 -14.44 1.27 -13.64
N ASN A 52 -14.95 2.41 -14.10
CA ASN A 52 -16.36 2.75 -14.04
C ASN A 52 -16.92 2.58 -12.60
N LYS A 53 -17.85 1.63 -12.43
CA LYS A 53 -18.52 1.32 -11.16
C LYS A 53 -17.86 0.17 -10.40
N TRP A 54 -16.71 -0.33 -10.86
CA TRP A 54 -16.03 -1.48 -10.27
C TRP A 54 -14.75 -1.05 -9.56
N ILE A 55 -14.60 -1.46 -8.31
CA ILE A 55 -13.39 -1.27 -7.52
C ILE A 55 -12.87 -2.67 -7.16
N THR A 56 -11.61 -2.95 -7.47
CA THR A 56 -10.92 -4.17 -7.07
C THR A 56 -9.84 -3.80 -6.08
N VAL A 57 -9.85 -4.43 -4.91
CA VAL A 57 -8.93 -4.16 -3.81
C VAL A 57 -8.18 -5.43 -3.47
N TYR A 58 -6.87 -5.29 -3.34
CA TYR A 58 -5.94 -6.35 -2.96
C TYR A 58 -5.41 -6.05 -1.57
N THR A 59 -5.62 -6.99 -0.64
CA THR A 59 -5.31 -6.80 0.78
C THR A 59 -4.49 -7.96 1.34
N SER A 60 -3.76 -7.72 2.43
CA SER A 60 -2.96 -8.73 3.13
C SER A 60 -2.83 -8.42 4.63
N GLU A 61 -2.83 -9.46 5.45
CA GLU A 61 -2.53 -9.39 6.90
C GLU A 61 -1.04 -9.16 7.12
N LYS A 62 -0.18 -9.81 6.32
CA LYS A 62 1.28 -9.57 6.33
C LYS A 62 1.58 -8.09 6.06
N MET A 63 0.88 -7.51 5.07
CA MET A 63 1.00 -6.09 4.76
C MET A 63 0.55 -5.20 5.93
N LYS A 64 -0.56 -5.53 6.60
CA LYS A 64 -1.05 -4.76 7.76
C LYS A 64 0.01 -4.67 8.85
N LYS A 65 0.60 -5.80 9.23
CA LYS A 65 1.64 -5.86 10.27
C LYS A 65 2.84 -5.00 9.91
N ALA A 66 3.24 -5.01 8.64
CA ALA A 66 4.33 -4.18 8.17
C ALA A 66 3.99 -2.68 8.24
N LEU A 67 2.79 -2.28 7.78
CA LEU A 67 2.31 -0.89 7.89
C LEU A 67 2.28 -0.39 9.34
N ASP A 68 1.90 -1.24 10.30
CA ASP A 68 1.87 -0.87 11.72
C ASP A 68 3.27 -0.58 12.30
N SER A 69 4.33 -1.09 11.67
CA SER A 69 5.73 -0.79 12.02
C SER A 69 6.31 0.42 11.29
N MET A 70 5.71 0.86 10.18
CA MET A 70 6.20 1.96 9.33
C MET A 70 5.72 3.33 9.84
N LYS A 71 6.12 3.67 11.07
CA LYS A 71 5.83 4.97 11.71
C LYS A 71 6.97 5.95 11.48
N PRO A 72 6.75 7.27 11.60
CA PRO A 72 7.83 8.26 11.58
C PRO A 72 9.01 7.87 12.47
N GLY A 73 10.22 7.98 11.91
CA GLY A 73 11.47 7.60 12.55
C GLY A 73 11.80 6.11 12.54
N ALA A 74 10.87 5.23 12.13
CA ALA A 74 11.14 3.81 11.98
C ALA A 74 12.19 3.56 10.89
N GLU A 75 13.04 2.57 11.11
CA GLU A 75 14.04 2.15 10.13
C GLU A 75 13.44 1.09 9.20
N VAL A 76 13.62 1.27 7.90
CA VAL A 76 13.17 0.35 6.86
C VAL A 76 14.33 -0.01 5.94
N PHE A 77 14.39 -1.29 5.54
CA PHE A 77 15.44 -1.80 4.65
C PHE A 77 14.94 -1.89 3.21
N HIS A 78 15.65 -1.25 2.28
CA HIS A 78 15.32 -1.32 0.86
C HIS A 78 16.19 -2.38 0.17
N GLU A 79 15.62 -3.58 -0.05
CA GLU A 79 16.33 -4.75 -0.56
C GLU A 79 17.10 -4.49 -1.87
N HIS A 80 16.50 -3.76 -2.81
CA HIS A 80 17.15 -3.49 -4.11
C HIS A 80 18.44 -2.67 -3.97
N TYR A 81 18.47 -1.74 -3.01
CA TYR A 81 19.60 -0.81 -2.83
C TYR A 81 20.55 -1.28 -1.73
N GLY A 82 20.13 -2.24 -0.89
CA GLY A 82 20.93 -2.72 0.23
C GLY A 82 21.14 -1.68 1.31
N VAL A 83 20.27 -0.67 1.41
CA VAL A 83 20.39 0.45 2.36
C VAL A 83 19.23 0.50 3.33
N TYR A 84 19.52 1.04 4.52
CA TYR A 84 18.52 1.38 5.53
C TYR A 84 18.14 2.85 5.40
N GLY A 85 16.85 3.15 5.52
CA GLY A 85 16.31 4.49 5.52
C GLY A 85 15.36 4.71 6.68
N LYS A 86 15.07 5.97 6.99
CA LYS A 86 14.11 6.37 8.03
C LYS A 86 12.82 6.84 7.40
N VAL A 87 11.69 6.36 7.92
CA VAL A 87 10.37 6.85 7.53
C VAL A 87 10.22 8.29 8.02
N ILE A 88 9.82 9.20 7.15
CA ILE A 88 9.61 10.62 7.47
C ILE A 88 8.16 11.09 7.28
N SER A 89 7.31 10.28 6.64
CA SER A 89 5.88 10.58 6.51
C SER A 89 5.13 10.21 7.77
N GLU A 90 4.29 11.12 8.27
CA GLU A 90 3.39 10.90 9.42
C GLU A 90 2.44 9.71 9.19
N GLU A 91 1.84 9.65 8.01
CA GLU A 91 0.91 8.59 7.64
C GLU A 91 1.23 8.06 6.23
N PRO A 92 0.97 6.76 5.97
CA PRO A 92 0.98 6.23 4.61
C PRO A 92 -0.07 6.91 3.74
N PHE A 93 0.27 7.21 2.49
CA PHE A 93 -0.61 7.90 1.54
C PHE A 93 -0.67 7.14 0.22
N ILE A 94 -1.74 7.35 -0.54
CA ILE A 94 -1.96 6.60 -1.78
C ILE A 94 -1.20 7.24 -2.95
N ILE A 95 -0.43 6.43 -3.68
CA ILE A 95 0.11 6.76 -5.01
C ILE A 95 -0.23 5.62 -5.96
N CYS A 96 -0.87 5.95 -7.08
CA CYS A 96 -1.13 5.02 -8.19
C CYS A 96 -1.81 3.69 -7.79
N GLY A 97 -2.58 3.66 -6.72
CA GLY A 97 -3.24 2.44 -6.24
C GLY A 97 -2.61 1.81 -4.99
N GLU A 98 -1.40 2.21 -4.62
CA GLU A 98 -0.63 1.60 -3.53
C GLU A 98 -0.49 2.54 -2.33
N LEU A 99 -0.32 1.97 -1.14
CA LEU A 99 0.15 2.75 0.01
C LEU A 99 1.65 2.99 -0.11
N CYS A 100 2.02 4.26 0.04
CA CYS A 100 3.38 4.74 0.02
C CYS A 100 3.72 5.48 1.30
N ILE A 101 4.99 5.46 1.64
CA ILE A 101 5.59 6.27 2.70
C ILE A 101 6.74 7.08 2.11
N ARG A 102 7.09 8.19 2.77
CA ARG A 102 8.34 8.89 2.46
C ARG A 102 9.45 8.32 3.31
N VAL A 103 10.57 8.02 2.67
CA VAL A 103 11.76 7.47 3.32
C VAL A 103 12.96 8.34 2.98
N ASP A 104 13.71 8.67 4.02
CA ASP A 104 14.99 9.35 3.91
C ASP A 104 16.15 8.36 4.12
N PHE A 105 17.00 8.21 3.11
CA PHE A 105 18.21 7.38 3.14
C PHE A 105 19.45 8.20 3.54
N GLY A 106 19.28 9.22 4.40
CA GLY A 106 20.38 10.08 4.84
C GLY A 106 20.73 11.16 3.83
N GLY A 107 19.72 11.77 3.18
CA GLY A 107 19.91 12.86 2.22
C GLY A 107 20.42 12.42 0.84
N MET A 108 20.39 11.12 0.54
CA MET A 108 20.72 10.59 -0.78
C MET A 108 19.66 10.97 -1.83
N LEU A 109 20.02 10.95 -3.12
CA LEU A 109 19.11 11.25 -4.24
C LEU A 109 17.91 10.30 -4.30
N GLU A 110 18.07 9.11 -3.72
CA GLU A 110 17.09 8.06 -3.62
C GLU A 110 16.05 8.33 -2.51
N SER A 111 16.21 9.34 -1.66
CA SER A 111 15.17 9.71 -0.69
C SER A 111 13.89 10.17 -1.41
N GLY A 112 12.73 9.64 -1.02
CA GLY A 112 11.52 9.85 -1.80
C GLY A 112 10.30 9.08 -1.30
N ALA A 113 9.28 9.00 -2.15
CA ALA A 113 8.09 8.20 -1.88
C ALA A 113 8.26 6.78 -2.42
N TYR A 114 8.06 5.80 -1.54
CA TYR A 114 8.22 4.38 -1.86
C TYR A 114 6.95 3.63 -1.53
N SER A 115 6.60 2.65 -2.38
CA SER A 115 5.56 1.67 -2.07
C SER A 115 5.93 0.95 -0.78
N CYS A 116 4.99 0.88 0.16
CA CYS A 116 5.21 0.15 1.41
C CYS A 116 5.53 -1.33 1.14
N THR A 117 5.08 -1.87 0.00
CA THR A 117 5.40 -3.24 -0.42
C THR A 117 6.90 -3.46 -0.64
N CYS A 118 7.70 -2.41 -0.90
CA CYS A 118 9.16 -2.52 -1.04
C CYS A 118 9.85 -2.93 0.26
N PHE A 119 9.26 -2.62 1.41
CA PHE A 119 9.87 -2.83 2.73
C PHE A 119 9.32 -4.06 3.46
N VAL A 120 8.42 -4.81 2.82
CA VAL A 120 7.93 -6.09 3.37
C VAL A 120 8.87 -7.21 2.90
N ILE A 121 9.40 -7.98 3.85
CA ILE A 121 10.22 -9.18 3.60
C ILE A 121 9.36 -10.42 3.81
#